data_AF-A0A850DLC3-F1
#
_entry.id   AF-A0A850DLC3-F1
#
_cell.length_a   1.000
_cell.length_b   1.000
_cell.length_c   1.000
_cell.angle_alpha   90.00
_cell.angle_beta   90.00
_cell.angle_gamma   90.00
#
_symmetry.space_group_name_H-M   'P 1'
#
loop_
_entity.id
_entity.type
_entity.pdbx_description
1 polymer ?
#
loop_
_entity_poly.entity_id
_entity_poly.type
_entity_poly.pdbx_seq_one_letter_code
_entity_poly.pdbx_strand_id
1 'polypeptide(L)'
;MRAKQVHQGLKQAEPPRAPATPTSAFWVSTDTESRWTTMTTTASCNVGPPGAQDLRTPTVTLAIIFRIRVLGVNPNFAAIMLRIAAALRHRSGHEAQQGRQVAEAARGAARRALGGDAEHATRIQAYHNPVPRGRTAGDLFDVTGDDGSLNIFKNFIRNRWVLGGPTTPIAHARREVAAYRVSVLLGFEGLVPHTALAELKHLGAGSVQRFVPGKQGPRPTVHSYPDSQTQEAAVLDYVLASLDRTAGRDANYLIDLNGNLALIDNELSLPTAIRDISRLKSEFVHMHVNQRLNDDVLAKVQALHPEQLRGALHDLEIEPRAINGALDRLQEIQTNERITGAAWRPGEIIPY
;
A
#
# COMPACT_ATOMS: atom_id res chain seq x y z
N MET A 1 -10.26 99.66 27.86
CA MET A 1 -10.49 98.37 27.17
C MET A 1 -9.21 97.55 27.23
N ARG A 2 -9.25 96.27 27.65
CA ARG A 2 -8.14 95.30 27.51
C ARG A 2 -8.76 93.92 27.28
N ALA A 3 -8.48 93.30 26.14
CA ALA A 3 -8.95 91.95 25.82
C ALA A 3 -7.97 90.89 26.38
N LYS A 4 -8.50 89.80 26.93
CA LYS A 4 -7.73 88.60 27.26
C LYS A 4 -7.83 87.60 26.10
N GLN A 5 -6.69 87.15 25.58
CA GLN A 5 -6.62 85.97 24.72
C GLN A 5 -6.73 84.70 25.55
N VAL A 6 -7.48 83.72 25.04
CA VAL A 6 -7.55 82.35 25.58
C VAL A 6 -6.92 81.43 24.54
N HIS A 7 -5.99 80.58 24.96
CA HIS A 7 -5.50 79.45 24.16
C HIS A 7 -6.13 78.16 24.71
N GLN A 8 -6.86 77.44 23.86
CA GLN A 8 -7.25 76.06 24.12
C GLN A 8 -6.22 75.11 23.49
N GLY A 9 -5.59 74.28 24.32
CA GLY A 9 -4.70 73.22 23.86
C GLY A 9 -5.48 71.98 23.46
N LEU A 10 -5.36 71.56 22.20
CA LEU A 10 -5.84 70.27 21.73
C LEU A 10 -4.92 69.16 22.27
N LYS A 11 -5.46 68.22 23.06
CA LYS A 11 -4.77 66.98 23.40
C LYS A 11 -4.80 66.05 22.19
N GLN A 12 -3.63 65.58 21.75
CA GLN A 12 -3.53 64.48 20.79
C GLN A 12 -3.99 63.18 21.46
N ALA A 13 -4.75 62.35 20.74
CA ALA A 13 -5.16 61.03 21.18
C ALA A 13 -4.05 60.00 20.87
N GLU A 14 -3.75 59.11 21.81
CA GLU A 14 -2.83 57.99 21.54
C GLU A 14 -3.45 56.98 20.57
N PRO A 15 -2.66 56.36 19.68
CA PRO A 15 -3.14 55.30 18.79
C PRO A 15 -3.48 54.02 19.59
N PRO A 16 -4.45 53.21 19.12
CA PRO A 16 -4.84 51.99 19.81
C PRO A 16 -3.69 50.98 19.85
N ARG A 17 -3.42 50.42 21.04
CA ARG A 17 -2.43 49.35 21.22
C ARG A 17 -2.91 48.04 20.59
N ALA A 18 -1.99 47.32 19.96
CA ALA A 18 -2.26 46.00 19.38
C ALA A 18 -2.68 44.97 20.45
N PRO A 19 -3.53 43.98 20.11
CA PRO A 19 -3.93 42.93 21.03
C PRO A 19 -2.73 42.03 21.41
N ALA A 20 -2.75 41.49 22.62
CA ALA A 20 -1.68 40.63 23.13
C ALA A 20 -1.60 39.30 22.34
N THR A 21 -0.41 38.98 21.85
CA THR A 21 -0.14 37.72 21.14
C THR A 21 -0.23 36.53 22.12
N PRO A 22 -0.97 35.45 21.79
CA PRO A 22 -1.00 34.27 22.65
C PRO A 22 0.35 33.56 22.67
N THR A 23 0.83 33.23 23.87
CA THR A 23 2.08 32.49 24.07
C THR A 23 1.81 30.98 24.05
N SER A 24 2.49 30.23 23.18
CA SER A 24 2.42 28.77 23.13
C SER A 24 3.76 28.15 23.53
N ALA A 25 3.75 27.15 24.41
CA ALA A 25 4.92 26.35 24.74
C ALA A 25 4.78 24.93 24.17
N PHE A 26 5.90 24.33 23.77
CA PHE A 26 5.94 23.00 23.19
C PHE A 26 7.11 22.20 23.75
N TRP A 27 6.82 21.01 24.23
CA TRP A 27 7.78 20.14 24.91
C TRP A 27 7.72 18.73 24.31
N VAL A 28 8.89 18.17 24.01
CA VAL A 28 9.03 16.75 23.65
C VAL A 28 9.91 16.11 24.70
N SER A 29 9.42 15.03 25.31
CA SER A 29 10.24 14.14 26.13
C SER A 29 10.23 12.73 25.52
N THR A 30 11.41 12.13 25.48
CA THR A 30 11.62 10.79 24.94
C THR A 30 12.04 9.90 26.09
N ASP A 31 11.24 8.88 26.38
CA ASP A 31 11.62 7.84 27.33
C ASP A 31 12.31 6.71 26.55
N THR A 32 13.63 6.63 26.74
CA THR A 32 14.50 5.67 26.06
C THR A 32 14.30 4.23 26.53
N GLU A 33 13.80 4.01 27.74
CA GLU A 33 13.54 2.67 28.27
C GLU A 33 12.19 2.13 27.79
N SER A 34 11.14 2.95 27.83
CA SER A 34 9.79 2.50 27.46
C SER A 34 9.47 2.57 25.95
N ARG A 35 10.34 3.20 25.14
CA ARG A 35 10.15 3.46 23.70
C ARG A 35 8.94 4.34 23.36
N TRP A 36 8.54 5.21 24.30
CA TRP A 36 7.48 6.20 24.07
C TRP A 36 8.08 7.59 23.86
N THR A 37 7.62 8.27 22.81
CA THR A 37 7.79 9.72 22.68
C THR A 37 6.52 10.38 23.18
N THR A 38 6.66 11.28 24.16
CA THR A 38 5.56 12.11 24.66
C THR A 38 5.73 13.52 24.11
N MET A 39 4.74 13.99 23.36
CA MET A 39 4.69 15.35 22.83
C MET A 39 3.59 16.10 23.57
N THR A 40 3.96 17.15 24.29
CA THR A 40 3.04 18.00 25.06
C THR A 40 3.04 19.39 24.45
N THR A 41 1.87 19.84 24.00
CA THR A 41 1.66 21.24 23.60
C THR A 41 0.78 21.92 24.62
N THR A 42 1.19 23.10 25.08
CA THR A 42 0.41 23.95 25.98
C THR A 42 0.09 25.27 25.29
N ALA A 43 -1.19 25.59 25.24
CA ALA A 43 -1.69 26.90 24.82
C ALA A 43 -2.34 27.57 26.03
N SER A 44 -1.90 28.80 26.33
CA SER A 44 -2.45 29.60 27.42
C SER A 44 -3.06 30.86 26.83
N CYS A 45 -4.30 31.18 27.24
CA CYS A 45 -4.94 32.44 26.91
C CYS A 45 -5.48 33.11 28.18
N ASN A 46 -5.40 34.44 28.21
CA ASN A 46 -6.01 35.22 29.28
C ASN A 46 -7.48 35.44 28.92
N VAL A 47 -8.38 34.92 29.75
CA VAL A 47 -9.82 35.03 29.53
C VAL A 47 -10.35 36.17 30.40
N GLY A 48 -10.40 37.37 29.82
CA GLY A 48 -10.92 38.57 30.47
C GLY A 48 -11.62 39.50 29.48
N PRO A 49 -12.58 40.32 29.93
CA PRO A 49 -13.23 41.30 29.07
C PRO A 49 -12.21 42.35 28.59
N PRO A 50 -12.29 42.80 27.32
CA PRO A 50 -11.35 43.77 26.76
C PRO A 50 -11.40 45.08 27.55
N GLY A 51 -10.27 45.43 28.18
CA GLY A 51 -10.12 46.65 28.98
C GLY A 51 -9.79 46.43 30.47
N ALA A 52 -9.98 45.22 31.01
CA ALA A 52 -9.66 44.93 32.42
C ALA A 52 -8.14 44.72 32.64
N GLN A 53 -7.42 45.78 33.02
CA GLN A 53 -6.01 45.71 33.45
C GLN A 53 -5.85 45.32 34.94
N ASP A 54 -6.66 44.37 35.43
CA ASP A 54 -6.46 43.81 36.77
C ASP A 54 -5.48 42.62 36.70
N LEU A 55 -4.50 42.60 37.60
CA LEU A 55 -3.39 41.65 37.66
C LEU A 55 -3.81 40.23 38.13
N ARG A 56 -5.10 39.91 38.00
CA ARG A 56 -5.76 38.68 38.48
C ARG A 56 -6.69 38.06 37.45
N THR A 57 -6.49 38.33 36.16
CA THR A 57 -7.25 37.63 35.10
C THR A 57 -6.87 36.14 35.08
N PRO A 58 -7.85 35.21 35.11
CA PRO A 58 -7.55 33.78 35.09
C PRO A 58 -7.01 33.37 33.72
N THR A 59 -5.76 32.89 33.71
CA THR A 59 -5.18 32.24 32.53
C THR A 59 -5.71 30.82 32.41
N VAL A 60 -6.46 30.53 31.35
CA VAL A 60 -6.86 29.17 31.02
C VAL A 60 -5.74 28.55 30.19
N THR A 61 -5.18 27.45 30.69
CA THR A 61 -4.14 26.68 30.00
C THR A 61 -4.70 25.33 29.56
N LEU A 62 -4.75 25.10 28.25
CA LEU A 62 -5.09 23.81 27.67
C LEU A 62 -3.80 23.06 27.33
N ALA A 63 -3.62 21.89 27.95
CA ALA A 63 -2.54 20.96 27.65
C ALA A 63 -3.09 19.80 26.82
N ILE A 64 -2.50 19.54 25.64
CA ILE A 64 -2.80 18.37 24.82
C ILE A 64 -1.54 17.50 24.80
N ILE A 65 -1.70 16.24 25.23
CA ILE A 65 -0.61 15.27 25.38
C ILE A 65 -0.83 14.14 24.37
N PHE A 66 0.14 13.94 23.48
CA PHE A 66 0.20 12.81 22.58
C PHE A 66 1.28 11.84 23.05
N ARG A 67 0.93 10.57 23.25
CA ARG A 67 1.88 9.47 23.49
C ARG A 67 1.92 8.58 22.26
N ILE A 68 3.09 8.48 21.63
CA ILE A 68 3.32 7.64 20.44
C ILE A 68 4.40 6.61 20.78
N ARG A 69 4.10 5.34 20.54
CA ARG A 69 5.06 4.23 20.70
C ARG A 69 5.89 4.13 19.43
N VAL A 70 7.19 4.42 19.52
CA VAL A 70 8.09 4.47 18.36
C VAL A 70 8.91 3.18 18.31
N LEU A 71 8.56 2.27 17.41
CA LEU A 71 9.29 1.02 17.20
C LEU A 71 10.44 1.21 16.21
N GLY A 72 11.53 1.79 16.71
CA GLY A 72 12.75 2.06 15.93
C GLY A 72 12.88 3.52 15.52
N VAL A 73 14.05 4.12 15.77
CA VAL A 73 14.27 5.56 15.57
C VAL A 73 14.78 5.82 14.16
N ASN A 74 13.91 6.25 13.26
CA ASN A 74 14.32 6.99 12.07
C ASN A 74 14.25 8.49 12.38
N PRO A 75 15.38 9.23 12.45
CA PRO A 75 15.37 10.66 12.79
C PRO A 75 14.57 11.51 11.81
N ASN A 76 14.40 11.06 10.56
CA ASN A 76 13.57 11.74 9.58
C ASN A 76 12.07 11.71 9.96
N PHE A 77 11.60 10.72 10.71
CA PHE A 77 10.20 10.65 11.14
C PHE A 77 9.84 11.78 12.11
N ALA A 78 10.73 12.09 13.06
CA ALA A 78 10.54 13.23 13.97
C ALA A 78 10.53 14.57 13.21
N ALA A 79 11.41 14.72 12.21
CA ALA A 79 11.43 15.90 11.33
C ALA A 79 10.17 16.02 10.46
N ILE A 80 9.64 14.90 9.95
CA ILE A 80 8.37 14.85 9.21
C ILE A 80 7.20 15.25 10.12
N MET A 81 7.12 14.69 11.33
CA MET A 81 6.06 15.04 12.29
C MET A 81 6.13 16.51 12.74
N LEU A 82 7.33 17.08 12.91
CA LEU A 82 7.53 18.52 13.15
C LEU A 82 7.05 19.38 11.96
N ARG A 83 7.35 18.98 10.72
CA ARG A 83 6.86 19.67 9.51
C ARG A 83 5.34 19.58 9.37
N ILE A 84 4.73 18.43 9.67
CA ILE A 84 3.27 18.25 9.67
C ILE A 84 2.63 19.12 10.76
N ALA A 85 3.16 19.11 11.99
CA ALA A 85 2.65 19.96 13.08
C ALA A 85 2.78 21.46 12.77
N ALA A 86 3.87 21.90 12.11
CA ALA A 86 4.03 23.27 11.66
C ALA A 86 3.08 23.62 10.51
N ALA A 87 2.88 22.73 9.53
CA ALA A 87 1.94 22.93 8.43
C ALA A 87 0.48 23.00 8.91
N LEU A 88 0.12 22.23 9.94
CA LEU A 88 -1.20 22.27 10.57
C LEU A 88 -1.45 23.52 11.43
N ARG A 89 -0.41 24.26 11.85
CA ARG A 89 -0.56 25.55 12.55
C ARG A 89 -0.96 26.71 11.63
N HIS A 90 -0.74 26.61 10.32
CA HIS A 90 -0.90 27.73 9.38
C HIS A 90 -2.06 27.61 8.39
N ARG A 91 -2.77 26.48 8.34
CA ARG A 91 -3.87 26.27 7.40
C ARG A 91 -5.22 26.61 8.03
N SER A 92 -5.99 27.44 7.34
CA SER A 92 -7.36 27.77 7.72
C SER A 92 -8.24 26.51 7.73
N GLY A 93 -9.32 26.52 8.51
CA GLY A 93 -10.16 25.33 8.71
C GLY A 93 -10.73 24.71 7.43
N HIS A 94 -10.81 25.50 6.36
CA HIS A 94 -11.31 25.09 5.04
C HIS A 94 -10.40 24.06 4.35
N GLU A 95 -9.08 24.27 4.33
CA GLU A 95 -8.14 23.31 3.71
C GLU A 95 -8.06 22.01 4.51
N ALA A 96 -8.10 22.09 5.84
CA ALA A 96 -8.14 20.91 6.71
C ALA A 96 -9.44 20.09 6.54
N GLN A 97 -10.55 20.74 6.16
CA GLN A 97 -11.80 20.06 5.82
C GLN A 97 -11.72 19.40 4.44
N GLN A 98 -11.16 20.09 3.44
CA GLN A 98 -10.97 19.57 2.10
C GLN A 98 -10.01 18.36 2.07
N GLY A 99 -8.90 18.42 2.81
CA GLY A 99 -7.99 17.28 2.97
C GLY A 99 -8.62 16.07 3.68
N ARG A 100 -9.51 16.30 4.65
CA ARG A 100 -10.31 15.23 5.28
C ARG A 100 -11.29 14.60 4.29
N GLN A 101 -12.00 15.41 3.50
CA GLN A 101 -12.91 14.92 2.47
C GLN A 101 -12.19 14.08 1.39
N VAL A 102 -11.00 14.50 0.94
CA VAL A 102 -10.19 13.71 -0.01
C VAL A 102 -9.73 12.39 0.60
N ALA A 103 -9.23 12.41 1.85
CA ALA A 103 -8.81 11.19 2.54
C ALA A 103 -9.99 10.23 2.82
N GLU A 104 -11.18 10.76 3.10
CA GLU A 104 -12.40 9.98 3.34
C GLU A 104 -12.98 9.43 2.04
N ALA A 105 -12.94 10.20 0.95
CA ALA A 105 -13.27 9.72 -0.40
C ALA A 105 -12.31 8.61 -0.87
N ALA A 106 -11.01 8.74 -0.62
CA ALA A 106 -10.01 7.72 -0.92
C ALA A 106 -10.23 6.44 -0.09
N ARG A 107 -10.52 6.56 1.22
CA ARG A 107 -10.93 5.41 2.06
C ARG A 107 -12.23 4.79 1.58
N GLY A 108 -13.18 5.59 1.11
CA GLY A 108 -14.45 5.13 0.54
C GLY A 108 -14.26 4.39 -0.78
N ALA A 109 -13.37 4.85 -1.65
CA ALA A 109 -12.98 4.17 -2.89
C ALA A 109 -12.25 2.86 -2.59
N ALA A 110 -11.25 2.88 -1.70
CA ALA A 110 -10.56 1.68 -1.24
C ALA A 110 -11.51 0.68 -0.57
N ARG A 111 -12.47 1.13 0.25
CA ARG A 111 -13.53 0.27 0.82
C ARG A 111 -14.52 -0.25 -0.21
N ARG A 112 -14.73 0.41 -1.36
CA ARG A 112 -15.56 -0.16 -2.45
C ARG A 112 -14.77 -1.18 -3.26
N ALA A 113 -13.50 -0.90 -3.56
CA ALA A 113 -12.60 -1.85 -4.21
C ALA A 113 -12.36 -3.11 -3.37
N LEU A 114 -12.14 -2.98 -2.06
CA LEU A 114 -11.90 -4.10 -1.13
C LEU A 114 -13.19 -4.67 -0.52
N GLY A 115 -14.24 -3.87 -0.37
CA GLY A 115 -15.54 -4.30 0.20
C GLY A 115 -16.49 -4.91 -0.83
N GLY A 116 -16.24 -4.68 -2.13
CA GLY A 116 -16.75 -5.52 -3.21
C GLY A 116 -15.88 -6.75 -3.48
N ASP A 117 -14.73 -6.88 -2.80
CA ASP A 117 -13.87 -8.07 -2.76
C ASP A 117 -14.16 -8.96 -1.53
N ALA A 118 -14.66 -8.38 -0.43
CA ALA A 118 -15.75 -9.00 0.31
C ALA A 118 -17.03 -9.02 -0.57
N GLU A 119 -18.03 -9.85 -0.27
CA GLU A 119 -19.09 -10.23 -1.23
C GLU A 119 -18.61 -10.95 -2.51
N HIS A 120 -17.46 -10.64 -3.14
CA HIS A 120 -16.89 -11.54 -4.16
C HIS A 120 -16.16 -12.74 -3.54
N ALA A 121 -15.19 -12.54 -2.65
CA ALA A 121 -14.57 -13.64 -1.91
C ALA A 121 -15.50 -14.28 -0.87
N THR A 122 -16.68 -13.68 -0.62
CA THR A 122 -17.73 -14.23 0.26
C THR A 122 -18.92 -14.79 -0.50
N ARG A 123 -19.07 -14.50 -1.80
CA ARG A 123 -19.79 -15.39 -2.70
C ARG A 123 -18.96 -16.65 -2.83
N ILE A 124 -19.33 -17.62 -2.01
CA ILE A 124 -19.13 -19.03 -2.30
C ILE A 124 -19.93 -19.30 -3.58
N GLN A 125 -19.37 -18.91 -4.73
CA GLN A 125 -19.84 -19.31 -6.03
C GLN A 125 -19.70 -20.82 -6.05
N ALA A 126 -20.80 -21.54 -6.23
CA ALA A 126 -20.73 -22.98 -6.23
C ALA A 126 -20.00 -23.40 -7.51
N TYR A 127 -18.79 -23.93 -7.32
CA TYR A 127 -17.99 -24.47 -8.41
C TYR A 127 -18.36 -25.93 -8.61
N HIS A 128 -18.89 -26.22 -9.80
CA HIS A 128 -19.39 -27.52 -10.17
C HIS A 128 -18.42 -28.24 -11.10
N ASN A 129 -18.60 -29.57 -11.18
CA ASN A 129 -17.96 -30.44 -12.15
C ASN A 129 -16.43 -30.30 -12.22
N PRO A 130 -15.68 -30.54 -11.12
CA PRO A 130 -14.22 -30.53 -11.16
C PRO A 130 -13.67 -31.63 -12.08
N VAL A 131 -13.12 -31.22 -13.23
CA VAL A 131 -12.46 -32.11 -14.19
C VAL A 131 -10.94 -31.98 -14.02
N PRO A 132 -10.21 -33.07 -13.71
CA PRO A 132 -8.75 -33.01 -13.58
C PRO A 132 -8.07 -32.49 -14.86
N ARG A 133 -7.23 -31.46 -14.72
CA ARG A 133 -6.62 -30.77 -15.87
C ARG A 133 -5.29 -31.43 -16.26
N GLY A 134 -5.35 -32.32 -17.25
CA GLY A 134 -4.17 -33.02 -17.79
C GLY A 134 -3.79 -34.30 -17.02
N ARG A 135 -2.79 -35.04 -17.53
CA ARG A 135 -2.50 -36.42 -17.07
C ARG A 135 -1.66 -36.51 -15.77
N THR A 136 -1.05 -35.42 -15.33
CA THR A 136 -0.05 -35.42 -14.25
C THR A 136 -0.33 -34.40 -13.14
N ALA A 137 -1.22 -33.44 -13.36
CA ALA A 137 -1.55 -32.40 -12.38
C ALA A 137 -2.71 -32.85 -11.48
N GLY A 138 -2.41 -33.72 -10.50
CA GLY A 138 -3.39 -34.13 -9.47
C GLY A 138 -3.89 -33.00 -8.55
N ASP A 139 -3.37 -31.80 -8.76
CA ASP A 139 -3.56 -30.58 -7.97
C ASP A 139 -4.27 -29.47 -8.78
N LEU A 140 -4.64 -29.68 -10.06
CA LEU A 140 -5.32 -28.68 -10.91
C LEU A 140 -6.59 -29.24 -11.55
N PHE A 141 -7.67 -28.46 -11.48
CA PHE A 141 -9.00 -28.86 -11.95
C PHE A 141 -9.64 -27.73 -12.75
N ASP A 142 -10.24 -28.06 -13.89
CA ASP A 142 -11.20 -27.20 -14.57
C ASP A 142 -12.51 -27.26 -13.79
N VAL A 143 -13.05 -26.09 -13.40
CA VAL A 143 -14.32 -25.97 -12.67
C VAL A 143 -15.23 -24.94 -13.33
N THR A 144 -16.53 -25.17 -13.29
CA THR A 144 -17.53 -24.25 -13.84
C THR A 144 -18.23 -23.51 -12.70
N GLY A 145 -18.27 -22.18 -12.73
CA GLY A 145 -19.07 -21.39 -11.79
C GLY A 145 -20.56 -21.42 -12.11
N ASP A 146 -21.42 -21.03 -11.16
CA ASP A 146 -22.88 -20.94 -11.35
C ASP A 146 -23.32 -20.06 -12.55
N ASP A 147 -22.46 -19.11 -12.96
CA ASP A 147 -22.66 -18.22 -14.10
C ASP A 147 -22.22 -18.84 -15.44
N GLY A 148 -21.78 -20.09 -15.44
CA GLY A 148 -21.21 -20.78 -16.60
C GLY A 148 -19.76 -20.39 -16.91
N SER A 149 -19.11 -19.56 -16.08
CA SER A 149 -17.71 -19.19 -16.29
C SER A 149 -16.77 -20.37 -16.07
N LEU A 150 -15.79 -20.52 -16.96
CA LEU A 150 -14.71 -21.49 -16.80
C LEU A 150 -13.63 -20.92 -15.87
N ASN A 151 -13.23 -21.71 -14.88
CA ASN A 151 -12.23 -21.34 -13.89
C ASN A 151 -11.27 -22.53 -13.65
N ILE A 152 -10.09 -22.21 -13.10
CA ILE A 152 -9.07 -23.18 -12.69
C ILE A 152 -9.05 -23.22 -11.17
N PHE A 153 -9.38 -24.38 -10.59
CA PHE A 153 -9.18 -24.62 -9.16
C PHE A 153 -7.83 -25.30 -8.93
N LYS A 154 -6.98 -24.67 -8.11
CA LYS A 154 -5.70 -25.21 -7.66
C LYS A 154 -5.83 -25.74 -6.24
N ASN A 155 -5.60 -27.03 -6.11
CA ASN A 155 -5.69 -27.78 -4.87
C ASN A 155 -4.30 -28.16 -4.36
N PHE A 156 -3.78 -27.43 -3.37
CA PHE A 156 -2.40 -27.59 -2.94
C PHE A 156 -2.17 -28.71 -1.90
N ILE A 157 -3.09 -29.70 -1.76
CA ILE A 157 -3.05 -30.78 -0.73
C ILE A 157 -1.66 -31.40 -0.52
N ARG A 158 -0.88 -31.55 -1.60
CA ARG A 158 0.48 -32.07 -1.50
C ARG A 158 1.40 -30.97 -0.98
N ASN A 159 2.08 -31.24 0.14
CA ASN A 159 3.25 -30.46 0.58
C ASN A 159 4.33 -30.49 -0.51
N ARG A 160 4.21 -29.58 -1.48
CA ARG A 160 5.23 -29.32 -2.49
C ARG A 160 6.33 -28.55 -1.76
N TRP A 161 7.51 -29.14 -1.64
CA TRP A 161 8.67 -28.43 -1.09
C TRP A 161 8.98 -27.24 -2.00
N VAL A 162 8.56 -26.05 -1.57
CA VAL A 162 8.84 -24.81 -2.27
C VAL A 162 10.12 -24.20 -1.72
N LEU A 163 10.88 -23.62 -2.63
CA LEU A 163 12.10 -22.86 -2.37
C LEU A 163 11.82 -21.81 -1.27
N GLY A 164 12.34 -22.04 -0.06
CA GLY A 164 12.10 -21.22 1.13
C GLY A 164 11.52 -21.94 2.36
N GLY A 165 11.17 -23.23 2.26
CA GLY A 165 10.85 -24.09 3.43
C GLY A 165 9.43 -24.69 3.42
N PRO A 166 9.00 -25.33 4.52
CA PRO A 166 7.69 -25.97 4.61
C PRO A 166 6.56 -24.93 4.66
N THR A 167 5.95 -24.67 3.50
CA THR A 167 4.67 -23.96 3.37
C THR A 167 3.51 -24.93 3.50
N THR A 168 2.41 -24.50 4.12
CA THR A 168 1.16 -25.26 4.10
C THR A 168 0.50 -25.13 2.72
N PRO A 169 -0.29 -26.14 2.29
CA PRO A 169 -1.14 -26.06 1.09
C PRO A 169 -1.83 -24.71 0.89
N ILE A 170 -2.51 -24.22 1.93
CA ILE A 170 -3.29 -22.99 1.89
C ILE A 170 -2.43 -21.73 1.68
N ALA A 171 -1.14 -21.74 2.06
CA ALA A 171 -0.24 -20.60 1.83
C ALA A 171 -0.02 -20.31 0.34
N HIS A 172 -0.05 -21.34 -0.52
CA HIS A 172 0.06 -21.17 -1.97
C HIS A 172 -1.20 -20.55 -2.58
N ALA A 173 -2.38 -21.02 -2.17
CA ALA A 173 -3.65 -20.40 -2.54
C ALA A 173 -3.73 -18.93 -2.09
N ARG A 174 -3.27 -18.62 -0.88
CA ARG A 174 -3.19 -17.25 -0.36
C ARG A 174 -2.26 -16.36 -1.20
N ARG A 175 -1.14 -16.89 -1.71
CA ARG A 175 -0.20 -16.15 -2.57
C ARG A 175 -0.76 -15.86 -3.96
N GLU A 176 -1.52 -16.78 -4.53
CA GLU A 176 -2.28 -16.57 -5.79
C GLU A 176 -3.31 -15.44 -5.64
N VAL A 177 -4.11 -15.46 -4.56
CA VAL A 177 -5.08 -14.39 -4.26
C VAL A 177 -4.38 -13.08 -3.93
N ALA A 178 -3.23 -13.12 -3.26
CA ALA A 178 -2.42 -11.94 -2.98
C ALA A 178 -1.92 -11.29 -4.28
N ALA A 179 -1.49 -12.08 -5.27
CA ALA A 179 -1.07 -11.54 -6.56
C ALA A 179 -2.21 -10.78 -7.26
N TYR A 180 -3.40 -11.36 -7.30
CA TYR A 180 -4.60 -10.69 -7.83
C TYR A 180 -4.92 -9.39 -7.06
N ARG A 181 -5.02 -9.45 -5.73
CA ARG A 181 -5.33 -8.26 -4.90
C ARG A 181 -4.31 -7.14 -5.03
N VAL A 182 -3.02 -7.46 -5.08
CA VAL A 182 -1.96 -6.46 -5.24
C VAL A 182 -1.97 -5.86 -6.65
N SER A 183 -2.26 -6.66 -7.69
CA SER A 183 -2.45 -6.16 -9.06
C SER A 183 -3.62 -5.16 -9.13
N VAL A 184 -4.75 -5.44 -8.48
CA VAL A 184 -5.89 -4.51 -8.40
C VAL A 184 -5.53 -3.24 -7.60
N LEU A 185 -4.84 -3.38 -6.46
CA LEU A 185 -4.41 -2.24 -5.65
C LEU A 185 -3.41 -1.31 -6.37
N LEU A 186 -2.62 -1.85 -7.31
CA LEU A 186 -1.73 -1.09 -8.19
C LEU A 186 -2.45 -0.49 -9.41
N GLY A 187 -3.74 -0.78 -9.64
CA GLY A 187 -4.43 -0.36 -10.86
C GLY A 187 -3.93 -1.08 -12.12
N PHE A 188 -3.35 -2.27 -11.97
CA PHE A 188 -2.95 -3.17 -13.06
C PHE A 188 -4.13 -4.14 -13.32
N GLU A 189 -5.27 -3.56 -13.70
CA GLU A 189 -6.50 -4.31 -13.95
C GLU A 189 -6.32 -5.24 -15.15
N GLY A 190 -6.70 -6.52 -15.00
CA GLY A 190 -6.55 -7.55 -16.04
C GLY A 190 -5.17 -8.23 -16.08
N LEU A 191 -4.13 -7.66 -15.48
CA LEU A 191 -2.78 -8.24 -15.48
C LEU A 191 -2.72 -9.57 -14.74
N VAL A 192 -3.42 -9.72 -13.61
CA VAL A 192 -3.65 -11.02 -12.96
C VAL A 192 -5.13 -11.39 -13.10
N PRO A 193 -5.46 -12.60 -13.57
CA PRO A 193 -6.85 -13.03 -13.68
C PRO A 193 -7.54 -13.05 -12.30
N HIS A 194 -8.85 -12.78 -12.27
CA HIS A 194 -9.64 -12.77 -11.04
C HIS A 194 -9.44 -14.06 -10.23
N THR A 195 -8.91 -13.94 -9.01
CA THR A 195 -8.49 -15.09 -8.19
C THR A 195 -9.02 -14.97 -6.77
N ALA A 196 -9.69 -16.00 -6.27
CA ALA A 196 -10.28 -16.06 -4.93
C ALA A 196 -9.82 -17.34 -4.17
N LEU A 197 -9.97 -17.34 -2.85
CA LEU A 197 -9.92 -18.58 -2.06
C LEU A 197 -11.24 -19.34 -2.27
N ALA A 198 -11.17 -20.66 -2.36
CA ALA A 198 -12.35 -21.51 -2.47
C ALA A 198 -12.16 -22.82 -1.70
N GLU A 199 -13.25 -23.39 -1.20
CA GLU A 199 -13.28 -24.73 -0.60
C GLU A 199 -14.31 -25.58 -1.33
N LEU A 200 -13.86 -26.68 -1.94
CA LEU A 200 -14.71 -27.57 -2.73
C LEU A 200 -14.90 -28.89 -1.99
N LYS A 201 -16.16 -29.34 -1.85
CA LYS A 201 -16.58 -30.48 -1.01
C LYS A 201 -15.70 -31.75 -1.10
N HIS A 202 -15.13 -32.03 -2.27
CA HIS A 202 -14.34 -33.24 -2.53
C HIS A 202 -12.84 -32.98 -2.74
N LEU A 203 -12.42 -31.71 -2.75
CA LEU A 203 -11.03 -31.30 -2.98
C LEU A 203 -10.44 -30.49 -1.83
N GLY A 204 -11.26 -29.99 -0.89
CA GLY A 204 -10.80 -29.15 0.21
C GLY A 204 -10.52 -27.71 -0.22
N ALA A 205 -9.69 -27.01 0.56
CA ALA A 205 -9.38 -25.60 0.35
C ALA A 205 -8.24 -25.38 -0.65
N GLY A 206 -8.40 -24.37 -1.50
CA GLY A 206 -7.47 -24.00 -2.57
C GLY A 206 -7.72 -22.58 -3.08
N SER A 207 -7.16 -22.26 -4.24
CA SER A 207 -7.49 -21.03 -4.98
C SER A 207 -8.28 -21.36 -6.24
N VAL A 208 -9.20 -20.49 -6.60
CA VAL A 208 -9.92 -20.53 -7.88
C VAL A 208 -9.59 -19.27 -8.68
N GLN A 209 -9.15 -19.46 -9.92
CA GLN A 209 -8.74 -18.40 -10.82
C GLN A 209 -9.58 -18.44 -12.10
N ARG A 210 -10.07 -17.29 -12.57
CA ARG A 210 -10.79 -17.21 -13.85
C ARG A 210 -9.90 -17.71 -14.98
N PHE A 211 -10.43 -18.62 -15.80
CA PHE A 211 -9.69 -19.11 -16.95
C PHE A 211 -9.42 -17.96 -17.93
N VAL A 212 -8.17 -17.85 -18.40
CA VAL A 212 -7.80 -16.90 -19.45
C VAL A 212 -8.01 -17.58 -20.80
N PRO A 213 -9.05 -17.20 -21.58
CA PRO A 213 -9.13 -17.63 -22.96
C PRO A 213 -7.99 -16.97 -23.74
N GLY A 214 -7.16 -17.79 -24.38
CA GLY A 214 -5.96 -17.36 -25.10
C GLY A 214 -5.69 -18.25 -26.31
N LYS A 215 -4.87 -17.74 -27.23
CA LYS A 215 -4.50 -18.50 -28.44
C LYS A 215 -3.62 -19.69 -28.07
N GLN A 216 -4.01 -20.89 -28.50
CA GLN A 216 -3.10 -22.04 -28.49
C GLN A 216 -2.04 -21.84 -29.58
N GLY A 217 -0.80 -21.63 -29.17
CA GLY A 217 0.33 -21.36 -30.07
C GLY A 217 1.64 -21.21 -29.29
N PRO A 218 2.76 -20.95 -29.98
CA PRO A 218 4.01 -20.58 -29.31
C PRO A 218 3.77 -19.32 -28.48
N ARG A 219 4.21 -19.33 -27.21
CA ARG A 219 4.04 -18.16 -26.34
C ARG A 219 4.87 -16.99 -26.88
N PRO A 220 4.32 -15.77 -26.90
CA PRO A 220 5.09 -14.59 -27.30
C PRO A 220 6.27 -14.35 -26.34
N THR A 221 7.38 -13.83 -26.86
CA THR A 221 8.51 -13.37 -26.03
C THR A 221 8.11 -12.11 -25.26
N VAL A 222 8.75 -11.81 -24.12
CA VAL A 222 8.37 -10.64 -23.31
C VAL A 222 8.43 -9.31 -24.07
N HIS A 223 9.36 -9.20 -25.03
CA HIS A 223 9.53 -8.03 -25.91
C HIS A 223 8.39 -7.81 -26.92
N SER A 224 7.41 -8.71 -27.01
CA SER A 224 6.28 -8.58 -27.94
C SER A 224 5.03 -7.95 -27.31
N TYR A 225 5.00 -7.80 -25.98
CA TYR A 225 3.93 -7.10 -25.27
C TYR A 225 4.19 -5.59 -25.25
N PRO A 226 3.15 -4.75 -25.08
CA PRO A 226 3.33 -3.32 -24.87
C PRO A 226 4.25 -3.05 -23.66
N ASP A 227 5.19 -2.12 -23.82
CA ASP A 227 6.19 -1.79 -22.80
C ASP A 227 5.56 -1.52 -21.42
N SER A 228 4.47 -0.76 -21.37
CA SER A 228 3.69 -0.52 -20.15
C SER A 228 3.25 -1.82 -19.45
N GLN A 229 2.68 -2.80 -20.16
CA GLN A 229 2.27 -4.08 -19.56
C GLN A 229 3.47 -4.86 -19.00
N THR A 230 4.62 -4.78 -19.67
CA THR A 230 5.84 -5.44 -19.17
C THR A 230 6.43 -4.75 -17.95
N GLN A 231 6.30 -3.41 -17.84
CA GLN A 231 6.66 -2.66 -16.64
C GLN A 231 5.71 -2.95 -15.48
N GLU A 232 4.39 -3.01 -15.72
CA GLU A 232 3.40 -3.41 -14.71
C GLU A 232 3.67 -4.82 -14.17
N ALA A 233 4.00 -5.77 -15.06
CA ALA A 233 4.44 -7.11 -14.70
C ALA A 233 5.74 -7.11 -13.88
N ALA A 234 6.74 -6.32 -14.27
CA ALA A 234 8.00 -6.18 -13.54
C ALA A 234 7.77 -5.61 -12.13
N VAL A 235 6.94 -4.57 -11.99
CA VAL A 235 6.58 -3.99 -10.69
C VAL A 235 5.90 -5.04 -9.81
N LEU A 236 4.90 -5.77 -10.33
CA LEU A 236 4.17 -6.76 -9.55
C LEU A 236 5.10 -7.92 -9.12
N ASP A 237 5.87 -8.48 -10.06
CA ASP A 237 6.82 -9.56 -9.77
C ASP A 237 7.93 -9.12 -8.80
N TYR A 238 8.38 -7.86 -8.86
CA TYR A 238 9.36 -7.35 -7.89
C TYR A 238 8.74 -7.14 -6.51
N VAL A 239 7.60 -6.44 -6.40
CA VAL A 239 6.91 -6.22 -5.12
C VAL A 239 6.58 -7.55 -4.45
N LEU A 240 6.04 -8.51 -5.18
CA LEU A 240 5.72 -9.83 -4.64
C LEU A 240 6.95 -10.75 -4.48
N ALA A 241 8.07 -10.44 -5.15
CA ALA A 241 9.22 -11.32 -5.35
C ALA A 241 8.80 -12.70 -5.89
N SER A 242 8.31 -12.71 -7.13
CA SER A 242 8.03 -13.93 -7.89
C SER A 242 9.30 -14.74 -8.12
N LEU A 243 9.24 -16.03 -7.80
CA LEU A 243 10.37 -16.97 -7.87
C LEU A 243 10.27 -17.93 -9.07
N ASP A 244 9.33 -17.72 -9.98
CA ASP A 244 9.12 -18.63 -11.11
C ASP A 244 8.47 -17.99 -12.34
N ARG A 245 8.65 -16.68 -12.58
CA ARG A 245 8.22 -16.06 -13.83
C ARG A 245 9.26 -16.32 -14.93
N THR A 246 9.23 -17.55 -15.43
CA THR A 246 10.14 -18.03 -16.48
C THR A 246 9.68 -17.65 -17.89
N ALA A 247 10.57 -17.83 -18.86
CA ALA A 247 10.38 -17.55 -20.29
C ALA A 247 9.93 -18.79 -21.10
N GLY A 248 9.41 -18.56 -22.31
CA GLY A 248 9.30 -19.60 -23.34
C GLY A 248 8.24 -20.68 -23.06
N ARG A 249 8.65 -21.97 -23.12
CA ARG A 249 7.70 -23.11 -23.06
C ARG A 249 6.96 -23.19 -21.73
N ASP A 250 7.72 -23.04 -20.65
CA ASP A 250 7.29 -23.24 -19.27
C ASP A 250 6.93 -21.91 -18.58
N ALA A 251 6.66 -20.87 -19.39
CA ALA A 251 6.37 -19.54 -18.88
C ALA A 251 5.10 -19.49 -18.02
N ASN A 252 5.14 -18.71 -16.96
CA ASN A 252 3.99 -18.48 -16.07
C ASN A 252 3.22 -17.20 -16.45
N TYR A 253 3.06 -16.96 -17.76
CA TYR A 253 2.24 -15.88 -18.31
C TYR A 253 1.55 -16.29 -19.62
N LEU A 254 0.37 -15.75 -19.85
CA LEU A 254 -0.49 -15.99 -21.01
C LEU A 254 -0.75 -14.71 -21.79
N ILE A 255 -1.36 -14.88 -22.97
CA ILE A 255 -1.93 -13.81 -23.78
C ILE A 255 -3.44 -13.99 -23.84
N ASP A 256 -4.22 -12.97 -23.49
CA ASP A 256 -5.69 -13.01 -23.56
C ASP A 256 -6.19 -12.88 -25.03
N LEU A 257 -7.51 -12.92 -25.23
CA LEU A 257 -8.11 -12.75 -26.56
C LEU A 257 -7.88 -11.36 -27.19
N ASN A 258 -7.59 -10.34 -26.39
CA ASN A 258 -7.34 -8.97 -26.82
C ASN A 258 -5.85 -8.69 -27.10
N GLY A 259 -4.97 -9.63 -26.75
CA GLY A 259 -3.52 -9.49 -26.88
C GLY A 259 -2.79 -9.02 -25.62
N ASN A 260 -3.48 -8.90 -24.49
CA ASN A 260 -2.91 -8.45 -23.22
C ASN A 260 -2.13 -9.58 -22.51
N LEU A 261 -1.09 -9.17 -21.78
CA LEU A 261 -0.37 -10.02 -20.84
C LEU A 261 -1.27 -10.40 -19.64
N ALA A 262 -1.31 -11.70 -19.31
CA ALA A 262 -1.96 -12.21 -18.11
C ALA A 262 -1.01 -13.11 -17.30
N LEU A 263 -0.69 -12.72 -16.08
CA LEU A 263 0.22 -13.41 -15.16
C LEU A 263 -0.53 -14.48 -14.36
N ILE A 264 -0.10 -15.73 -14.50
CA ILE A 264 -0.65 -16.91 -13.84
C ILE A 264 0.38 -17.51 -12.89
N ASP A 265 0.02 -18.58 -12.19
CA ASP A 265 0.96 -19.42 -11.42
C ASP A 265 1.85 -18.62 -10.44
N ASN A 266 1.20 -17.79 -9.61
CA ASN A 266 1.86 -16.87 -8.67
C ASN A 266 2.11 -17.50 -7.29
N GLU A 267 1.83 -18.81 -7.09
CA GLU A 267 1.98 -19.50 -5.80
C GLU A 267 3.40 -19.49 -5.23
N LEU A 268 4.40 -19.23 -6.10
CA LEU A 268 5.83 -19.12 -5.77
C LEU A 268 6.27 -17.66 -5.53
N SER A 269 5.37 -16.85 -4.95
CA SER A 269 5.63 -15.46 -4.56
C SER A 269 5.72 -15.30 -3.03
N LEU A 270 6.00 -14.07 -2.57
CA LEU A 270 5.98 -13.64 -1.15
C LEU A 270 6.79 -14.56 -0.21
N PRO A 271 8.09 -14.81 -0.50
CA PRO A 271 8.90 -15.69 0.33
C PRO A 271 9.16 -15.08 1.72
N THR A 272 9.12 -15.93 2.73
CA THR A 272 9.37 -15.56 4.12
C THR A 272 10.87 -15.46 4.46
N ALA A 273 11.75 -16.08 3.67
CA ALA A 273 13.20 -16.08 3.89
C ALA A 273 13.99 -15.98 2.58
N ILE A 274 14.61 -14.82 2.31
CA ILE A 274 15.46 -14.61 1.12
C ILE A 274 16.77 -15.44 1.18
N ARG A 275 17.23 -15.85 2.38
CA ARG A 275 18.52 -16.54 2.53
C ARG A 275 18.62 -17.91 1.84
N ASP A 276 17.50 -18.58 1.63
CA ASP A 276 17.44 -19.93 1.07
C ASP A 276 17.01 -19.93 -0.42
N ILE A 277 16.92 -18.73 -1.02
CA ILE A 277 16.52 -18.49 -2.42
C ILE A 277 17.45 -17.44 -3.01
N SER A 278 18.46 -17.92 -3.73
CA SER A 278 19.55 -17.08 -4.23
C SER A 278 19.15 -16.08 -5.32
N ARG A 279 17.95 -16.18 -5.91
CA ARG A 279 17.58 -15.56 -7.19
C ARG A 279 16.11 -15.17 -7.22
N LEU A 280 15.83 -13.91 -7.56
CA LEU A 280 14.52 -13.49 -8.06
C LEU A 280 14.45 -13.92 -9.53
N LYS A 281 13.35 -14.56 -9.93
CA LYS A 281 13.18 -15.16 -11.25
C LYS A 281 12.00 -14.52 -11.95
N SER A 282 12.26 -13.40 -12.63
CA SER A 282 11.31 -12.76 -13.52
C SER A 282 12.03 -12.10 -14.68
N GLU A 283 11.71 -12.55 -15.88
CA GLU A 283 12.20 -11.97 -17.14
C GLU A 283 11.75 -10.50 -17.27
N PHE A 284 10.55 -10.14 -16.78
CA PHE A 284 10.07 -8.77 -16.72
C PHE A 284 10.91 -7.90 -15.78
N VAL A 285 11.22 -8.39 -14.57
CA VAL A 285 12.09 -7.66 -13.62
C VAL A 285 13.50 -7.50 -14.19
N HIS A 286 14.05 -8.54 -14.82
CA HIS A 286 15.36 -8.45 -15.45
C HIS A 286 15.37 -7.41 -16.59
N MET A 287 14.31 -7.38 -17.42
CA MET A 287 14.19 -6.41 -18.50
C MET A 287 14.09 -4.97 -18.01
N HIS A 288 13.51 -4.70 -16.83
CA HIS A 288 13.21 -3.35 -16.33
C HIS A 288 14.08 -2.87 -15.15
N VAL A 289 15.03 -3.67 -14.67
CA VAL A 289 15.92 -3.25 -13.57
C VAL A 289 16.77 -2.03 -13.97
N ASN A 290 16.87 -1.07 -13.04
CA ASN A 290 17.49 0.26 -13.16
C ASN A 290 16.87 1.22 -14.20
N GLN A 291 15.86 0.78 -14.95
CA GLN A 291 15.14 1.64 -15.89
C GLN A 291 14.05 2.45 -15.17
N ARG A 292 13.93 3.73 -15.50
CA ARG A 292 12.86 4.57 -14.94
C ARG A 292 11.53 4.09 -15.52
N LEU A 293 10.54 3.88 -14.66
CA LEU A 293 9.18 3.53 -15.10
C LEU A 293 8.57 4.67 -15.94
N ASN A 294 7.69 4.30 -16.87
CA ASN A 294 6.85 5.22 -17.62
C ASN A 294 5.93 5.97 -16.65
N ASP A 295 5.61 7.23 -16.96
CA ASP A 295 4.91 8.11 -16.02
C ASP A 295 3.54 7.56 -15.58
N ASP A 296 2.80 6.87 -16.46
CA ASP A 296 1.53 6.22 -16.13
C ASP A 296 1.69 5.06 -15.13
N VAL A 297 2.71 4.21 -15.33
CA VAL A 297 3.02 3.08 -14.43
C VAL A 297 3.56 3.61 -13.10
N LEU A 298 4.42 4.63 -13.14
CA LEU A 298 4.93 5.29 -11.94
C LEU A 298 3.80 5.94 -11.13
N ALA A 299 2.87 6.65 -11.78
CA ALA A 299 1.73 7.27 -11.12
C ALA A 299 0.85 6.23 -10.40
N LYS A 300 0.60 5.09 -11.04
CA LYS A 300 -0.08 3.92 -10.44
C LYS A 300 0.67 3.41 -9.19
N VAL A 301 1.98 3.22 -9.27
CA VAL A 301 2.80 2.79 -8.12
C VAL A 301 2.81 3.81 -6.98
N GLN A 302 2.89 5.11 -7.29
CA GLN A 302 2.85 6.18 -6.30
C GLN A 302 1.47 6.34 -5.63
N ALA A 303 0.39 5.95 -6.32
CA ALA A 303 -0.97 6.01 -5.77
C ALA A 303 -1.23 4.94 -4.69
N LEU A 304 -0.48 3.82 -4.69
CA LEU A 304 -0.65 2.75 -3.71
C LEU A 304 -0.04 3.13 -2.36
N HIS A 305 -0.89 3.39 -1.36
CA HIS A 305 -0.42 3.64 0.00
C HIS A 305 0.07 2.33 0.66
N PRO A 306 1.26 2.30 1.32
CA PRO A 306 1.83 1.08 1.90
C PRO A 306 0.90 0.31 2.84
N GLU A 307 0.07 1.01 3.63
CA GLU A 307 -0.88 0.35 4.53
C GLU A 307 -2.05 -0.36 3.82
N GLN A 308 -2.38 -0.01 2.56
CA GLN A 308 -3.33 -0.79 1.76
C GLN A 308 -2.72 -2.14 1.35
N LEU A 309 -1.45 -2.14 0.91
CA LEU A 309 -0.70 -3.36 0.62
C LEU A 309 -0.56 -4.22 1.90
N ARG A 310 -0.20 -3.61 3.03
CA ARG A 310 -0.12 -4.30 4.32
C ARG A 310 -1.44 -4.98 4.68
N GLY A 311 -2.57 -4.25 4.61
CA GLY A 311 -3.89 -4.77 4.92
C GLY A 311 -4.27 -5.96 4.04
N ALA A 312 -4.21 -5.80 2.71
CA ALA A 312 -4.62 -6.86 1.78
C ALA A 312 -3.80 -8.16 1.90
N LEU A 313 -2.51 -8.07 2.24
CA LEU A 313 -1.68 -9.25 2.52
C LEU A 313 -1.96 -9.84 3.91
N HIS A 314 -2.19 -9.01 4.92
CA HIS A 314 -2.53 -9.45 6.27
C HIS A 314 -3.89 -10.17 6.33
N ASP A 315 -4.88 -9.70 5.59
CA ASP A 315 -6.22 -10.30 5.47
C ASP A 315 -6.19 -11.69 4.79
N LEU A 316 -5.09 -12.04 4.12
CA LEU A 316 -4.81 -13.36 3.57
C LEU A 316 -3.90 -14.19 4.48
N GLU A 317 -3.63 -13.74 5.71
CA GLU A 317 -2.70 -14.34 6.67
C GLU A 317 -1.29 -14.59 6.08
N ILE A 318 -0.81 -13.71 5.19
CA ILE A 318 0.57 -13.74 4.72
C ILE A 318 1.50 -13.39 5.89
N GLU A 319 2.63 -14.07 5.99
CA GLU A 319 3.51 -13.95 7.16
C GLU A 319 4.13 -12.53 7.23
N PRO A 320 4.22 -11.90 8.43
CA PRO A 320 4.68 -10.51 8.56
C PRO A 320 6.04 -10.19 7.92
N ARG A 321 6.93 -11.19 7.82
CA ARG A 321 8.24 -11.04 7.17
C ARG A 321 8.13 -10.93 5.63
N ALA A 322 7.22 -11.68 5.01
CA ALA A 322 6.94 -11.57 3.58
C ALA A 322 6.23 -10.24 3.27
N ILE A 323 5.28 -9.82 4.12
CA ILE A 323 4.62 -8.50 4.04
C ILE A 323 5.65 -7.37 4.08
N ASN A 324 6.55 -7.37 5.09
CA ASN A 324 7.58 -6.34 5.19
C ASN A 324 8.54 -6.34 3.99
N GLY A 325 8.89 -7.52 3.45
CA GLY A 325 9.69 -7.59 2.22
C GLY A 325 8.99 -6.98 1.00
N ALA A 326 7.68 -7.16 0.86
CA ALA A 326 6.90 -6.52 -0.20
C ALA A 326 6.80 -5.00 -0.04
N LEU A 327 6.67 -4.52 1.21
CA LEU A 327 6.64 -3.10 1.53
C LEU A 327 7.99 -2.41 1.30
N ASP A 328 9.10 -3.05 1.67
CA ASP A 328 10.46 -2.55 1.41
C ASP A 328 10.67 -2.38 -0.11
N ARG A 329 10.19 -3.34 -0.93
CA ARG A 329 10.29 -3.31 -2.39
C ARG A 329 9.35 -2.30 -3.05
N LEU A 330 8.14 -2.10 -2.53
CA LEU A 330 7.24 -1.02 -2.97
C LEU A 330 7.87 0.35 -2.68
N GLN A 331 8.37 0.55 -1.45
CA GLN A 331 9.01 1.81 -1.03
C GLN A 331 10.25 2.11 -1.89
N GLU A 332 11.02 1.09 -2.27
CA GLU A 332 12.15 1.25 -3.18
C GLU A 332 11.72 1.86 -4.52
N ILE A 333 10.71 1.26 -5.18
CA ILE A 333 10.23 1.76 -6.48
C ILE A 333 9.68 3.19 -6.32
N GLN A 334 8.88 3.44 -5.28
CA GLN A 334 8.33 4.78 -4.99
C GLN A 334 9.42 5.83 -4.71
N THR A 335 10.57 5.43 -4.18
CA THR A 335 11.68 6.36 -3.86
C THR A 335 12.60 6.62 -5.06
N ASN A 336 12.82 5.61 -5.91
CA ASN A 336 13.84 5.66 -6.97
C ASN A 336 13.25 5.79 -8.39
N GLU A 337 11.92 5.75 -8.51
CA GLU A 337 11.16 5.71 -9.78
C GLU A 337 11.49 4.51 -10.69
N ARG A 338 12.09 3.47 -10.11
CA ARG A 338 12.61 2.27 -10.79
C ARG A 338 12.77 1.11 -9.82
N ILE A 339 12.84 -0.10 -10.36
CA ILE A 339 13.37 -1.26 -9.62
C ILE A 339 14.90 -1.15 -9.61
N THR A 340 15.52 -1.06 -8.44
CA THR A 340 16.99 -1.05 -8.26
C THR A 340 17.55 -2.38 -7.75
N GLY A 341 16.72 -3.19 -7.08
CA GLY A 341 17.12 -4.45 -6.45
C GLY A 341 17.56 -4.31 -4.99
N ALA A 342 17.72 -3.11 -4.43
CA ALA A 342 18.32 -2.89 -3.11
C ALA A 342 17.57 -3.57 -1.95
N ALA A 343 16.23 -3.58 -1.98
CA ALA A 343 15.34 -4.19 -1.00
C ALA A 343 15.27 -5.72 -1.10
N TRP A 344 15.72 -6.32 -2.20
CA TRP A 344 15.98 -7.76 -2.29
C TRP A 344 17.18 -8.17 -1.42
N ARG A 345 18.10 -7.23 -1.14
CA ARG A 345 19.39 -7.42 -0.44
C ARG A 345 20.31 -8.37 -1.25
N PRO A 346 21.53 -8.78 -0.80
CA PRO A 346 22.55 -9.30 -1.72
C PRO A 346 22.23 -10.73 -2.20
N GLY A 347 21.48 -10.79 -3.28
CA GLY A 347 21.24 -11.92 -4.18
C GLY A 347 21.01 -11.33 -5.57
N GLU A 348 21.43 -12.05 -6.62
CA GLU A 348 21.45 -11.49 -7.97
C GLU A 348 20.04 -11.46 -8.59
N ILE A 349 19.72 -10.38 -9.31
CA ILE A 349 18.65 -10.36 -10.31
C ILE A 349 19.30 -10.89 -11.60
N ILE A 350 19.06 -12.16 -11.92
CA ILE A 350 19.76 -12.83 -13.03
C ILE A 350 18.89 -12.83 -14.30
N PRO A 351 19.46 -12.58 -15.49
CA PRO A 351 18.81 -12.92 -16.75
C PRO A 351 18.40 -14.40 -16.83
N TYR A 352 17.46 -14.70 -17.73
CA TYR A 352 17.21 -16.05 -18.23
C TYR A 352 18.06 -16.35 -19.47
#